data_AF-Q1ZQC9-F1
#
_entry.id   AF-Q1ZQC9-F1
#
_cell.length_a   1.000
_cell.length_b   1.000
_cell.length_c   1.000
_cell.angle_alpha   90.00
_cell.angle_beta   90.00
_cell.angle_gamma   90.00
#
_symmetry.space_group_name_H-M   'P 1'
#
loop_
_entity.id
_entity.type
_entity.pdbx_description
1 polymer ?
#
loop_
_entity_poly.entity_id
_entity_poly.type
_entity_poly.pdbx_seq_one_letter_code
_entity_poly.pdbx_strand_id
1 'polypeptide(L)'
;MKITKLSLTNFRSFKQTQTIEFAPVTLLFGPNSVGKSTVLMALFYLQQIVEEGQCNPQRLEAMNNKYVGGFQHLVHGKDLSKNITIKVEYQKPEVMAGHSYDDSLFFIDDSKERENHDPLGKQRKLLSMSSPIEWANNIAVEIEIAWSQAANTAFVCRQAVWLDDEFIAESVNTEYSPNAQVHAVNYLHPLLITDQQDDWVASTDAGGVFHPDFAKGQGVHSSIYSGYEASTLGLCGEFHDFVLASATSEAETMYSRHLQQEQQHALFQYKSMGGVLPPLGKVLTTSIEADDALNTKRIDEIFSDIFVASLDNLQELLQDSLTIGPLRHIPDSTFDADTNIKQRDWYNGKASWDLVFHAEQKLLSKINHWLAGKDQLDLGYALVRKREQGQIEYIHDPDSFSEATRELIETGHDEALPAPYIATMDYRRNNITLWDLHNDIEVSAADIGAGVSQVFPLIVAAAYANKGLICVEQPELHIHPKAQVGLGDLLTQVDEKNQFLVETHSEHLILRLLRRVRETTEGTLAKHLTPVKKEDISIIYLETAESGVIAHRTLLTDDGDLETDWPNGFFDERDEELF
;
A
#
# COMPACT_ATOMS: atom_id res chain seq x y z
N MET A 1 -0.67 4.18 -7.66
CA MET A 1 -0.46 4.92 -6.40
C MET A 1 0.84 4.45 -5.77
N LYS A 2 1.42 5.22 -4.86
CA LYS A 2 2.68 4.90 -4.17
C LYS A 2 2.59 5.25 -2.69
N ILE A 3 3.05 4.38 -1.79
CA ILE A 3 3.15 4.69 -0.35
C ILE A 3 4.35 5.62 -0.17
N THR A 4 4.15 6.72 0.56
CA THR A 4 5.19 7.73 0.82
C THR A 4 5.62 7.77 2.28
N LYS A 5 4.71 7.54 3.24
CA LYS A 5 5.07 7.45 4.66
C LYS A 5 4.26 6.40 5.40
N LEU A 6 4.89 5.82 6.42
CA LEU A 6 4.25 4.97 7.42
C LEU A 6 4.64 5.48 8.82
N SER A 7 3.66 5.89 9.61
CA SER A 7 3.87 6.26 11.02
C SER A 7 3.25 5.24 11.96
N LEU A 8 4.02 4.83 12.97
CA LEU A 8 3.64 3.80 13.94
C LEU A 8 3.75 4.32 15.37
N THR A 9 2.69 4.13 16.15
CA THR A 9 2.65 4.50 17.58
C THR A 9 2.09 3.34 18.40
N ASN A 10 2.73 3.03 19.53
CA ASN A 10 2.38 1.91 20.41
C ASN A 10 2.23 0.56 19.69
N PHE A 11 2.96 0.32 18.60
CA PHE A 11 2.92 -0.92 17.83
C PHE A 11 4.17 -1.77 18.12
N ARG A 12 4.01 -2.85 18.87
CA ARG A 12 5.07 -3.78 19.29
C ARG A 12 6.26 -3.07 19.92
N SER A 13 7.37 -2.96 19.19
CA SER A 13 8.61 -2.33 19.66
C SER A 13 8.57 -0.80 19.55
N PHE A 14 7.66 -0.24 18.74
CA PHE A 14 7.44 1.19 18.60
C PHE A 14 6.55 1.69 19.75
N LYS A 15 7.14 2.46 20.66
CA LYS A 15 6.43 3.06 21.82
C LYS A 15 5.93 4.46 21.48
N GLN A 16 6.82 5.32 21.01
CA GLN A 16 6.49 6.66 20.51
C GLN A 16 6.23 6.62 19.00
N THR A 17 5.58 7.66 18.47
CA THR A 17 5.36 7.82 17.03
C THR A 17 6.71 7.84 16.32
N GLN A 18 6.94 6.91 15.41
CA GLN A 18 8.07 6.92 14.47
C GLN A 18 7.53 6.93 13.05
N THR A 19 8.12 7.76 12.18
CA THR A 19 7.71 7.88 10.78
C THR A 19 8.82 7.35 9.88
N ILE A 20 8.45 6.47 8.97
CA ILE A 20 9.32 5.88 7.96
C ILE A 20 8.92 6.48 6.62
N GLU A 21 9.85 7.18 5.99
CA GLU A 21 9.64 7.79 4.68
C GLU A 21 10.11 6.86 3.57
N PHE A 22 9.22 6.61 2.63
CA PHE A 22 9.40 5.67 1.55
C PHE A 22 9.87 6.42 0.30
N ALA A 23 10.84 5.84 -0.38
CA ALA A 23 11.30 6.23 -1.70
C ALA A 23 11.06 5.05 -2.67
N PRO A 24 11.24 5.22 -3.99
CA PRO A 24 11.29 4.11 -4.95
C PRO A 24 12.11 2.91 -4.45
N VAL A 25 13.26 3.14 -3.82
CA VAL A 25 14.02 2.12 -3.09
C VAL A 25 14.20 2.54 -1.64
N THR A 26 13.57 1.82 -0.71
CA THR A 26 13.68 2.05 0.73
C THR A 26 14.41 0.88 1.38
N LEU A 27 15.50 1.17 2.09
CA LEU A 27 16.28 0.18 2.85
C LEU A 27 16.00 0.33 4.35
N LEU A 28 15.63 -0.76 5.01
CA LEU A 28 15.56 -0.87 6.47
C LEU A 28 16.81 -1.61 6.97
N PHE A 29 17.58 -0.97 7.84
CA PHE A 29 18.78 -1.56 8.43
C PHE A 29 18.83 -1.37 9.95
N GLY A 30 19.71 -2.12 10.62
CA GLY A 30 19.92 -2.06 12.06
C GLY A 30 20.05 -3.44 12.70
N PRO A 31 20.29 -3.52 14.02
CA PRO A 31 20.52 -4.79 14.72
C PRO A 31 19.39 -5.80 14.57
N ASN A 32 19.68 -7.08 14.81
CA ASN A 32 18.64 -8.11 14.84
C ASN A 32 17.64 -7.84 15.97
N SER A 33 16.36 -8.14 15.71
CA SER A 33 15.26 -7.94 16.68
C SER A 33 14.94 -6.48 17.05
N VAL A 34 15.45 -5.49 16.30
CA VAL A 34 15.16 -4.07 16.55
C VAL A 34 13.77 -3.62 16.09
N GLY A 35 13.10 -4.39 15.23
CA GLY A 35 11.75 -4.05 14.73
C GLY A 35 11.63 -3.86 13.22
N LYS A 36 12.63 -4.23 12.41
CA LYS A 36 12.57 -4.19 10.94
C LYS A 36 11.36 -4.97 10.38
N SER A 37 11.22 -6.24 10.75
CA SER A 37 10.04 -7.03 10.38
C SER A 37 8.73 -6.54 11.00
N THR A 38 8.77 -5.70 12.04
CA THR A 38 7.57 -5.06 12.61
C THR A 38 7.01 -4.02 11.64
N VAL A 39 7.87 -3.31 10.90
CA VAL A 39 7.43 -2.35 9.86
C VAL A 39 6.61 -3.07 8.80
N LEU A 40 7.13 -4.16 8.25
CA LEU A 40 6.42 -5.00 7.27
C LEU A 40 5.12 -5.55 7.84
N MET A 41 5.15 -6.01 9.09
CA MET A 41 3.96 -6.52 9.77
C MET A 41 2.87 -5.47 9.93
N ALA A 42 3.20 -4.20 10.12
CA ALA A 42 2.22 -3.13 10.25
C ALA A 42 1.40 -2.95 8.96
N LEU A 43 2.04 -3.05 7.78
CA LEU A 43 1.36 -2.99 6.49
C LEU A 43 0.37 -4.14 6.29
N PHE A 44 0.74 -5.36 6.67
CA PHE A 44 -0.17 -6.51 6.61
C PHE A 44 -1.30 -6.46 7.62
N TYR A 45 -0.99 -5.98 8.84
CA TYR A 45 -2.01 -5.78 9.84
C TYR A 45 -3.03 -4.73 9.38
N LEU A 46 -2.56 -3.65 8.76
CA LEU A 46 -3.42 -2.65 8.13
C LEU A 46 -4.26 -3.25 7.00
N GLN A 47 -3.66 -4.03 6.09
CA GLN A 47 -4.38 -4.72 5.02
C GLN A 47 -5.53 -5.56 5.60
N GLN A 48 -5.25 -6.36 6.64
CA GLN A 48 -6.27 -7.19 7.28
C GLN A 48 -7.38 -6.37 7.95
N ILE A 49 -7.05 -5.23 8.56
CA ILE A 49 -8.05 -4.33 9.14
C ILE A 49 -8.97 -3.77 8.05
N VAL A 50 -8.39 -3.28 6.96
CA VAL A 50 -9.15 -2.63 5.88
C VAL A 50 -9.98 -3.67 5.11
N GLU A 51 -9.41 -4.82 4.78
CA GLU A 51 -10.05 -5.86 3.97
C GLU A 51 -11.09 -6.70 4.74
N GLU A 52 -10.78 -7.08 5.99
CA GLU A 52 -11.62 -8.00 6.76
C GLU A 52 -12.34 -7.32 7.95
N GLY A 53 -12.00 -6.08 8.28
CA GLY A 53 -12.45 -5.44 9.52
C GLY A 53 -11.83 -6.06 10.80
N GLN A 54 -10.88 -6.98 10.66
CA GLN A 54 -10.38 -7.79 11.77
C GLN A 54 -9.21 -7.10 12.51
N CYS A 55 -9.53 -6.45 13.62
CA CYS A 55 -8.55 -5.74 14.46
C CYS A 55 -7.89 -6.60 15.55
N ASN A 56 -8.30 -7.87 15.74
CA ASN A 56 -7.72 -8.77 16.74
C ASN A 56 -7.25 -10.12 16.13
N PRO A 57 -6.40 -10.10 15.09
CA PRO A 57 -6.03 -11.32 14.38
C PRO A 57 -5.07 -12.18 15.21
N GLN A 58 -5.33 -13.49 15.29
CA GLN A 58 -4.36 -14.43 15.87
C GLN A 58 -3.20 -14.71 14.92
N ARG A 59 -3.47 -14.67 13.61
CA ARG A 59 -2.51 -14.91 12.52
C ARG A 59 -2.73 -13.91 11.41
N LEU A 60 -1.66 -13.55 10.71
CA LEU A 60 -1.72 -12.78 9.47
C LEU A 60 -1.61 -13.75 8.30
N GLU A 61 -2.68 -13.92 7.52
CA GLU A 61 -2.70 -14.86 6.40
C GLU A 61 -1.68 -14.48 5.31
N ALA A 62 -1.59 -13.18 4.99
CA ALA A 62 -0.69 -12.63 4.00
C ALA A 62 0.79 -12.88 4.28
N MET A 63 1.16 -13.13 5.55
CA MET A 63 2.51 -13.52 5.97
C MET A 63 2.65 -15.04 6.14
N ASN A 64 2.07 -15.83 5.23
CA ASN A 64 2.04 -17.31 5.32
C ASN A 64 1.55 -17.80 6.70
N ASN A 65 0.41 -17.26 7.17
CA ASN A 65 -0.21 -17.60 8.45
C ASN A 65 0.67 -17.37 9.70
N LYS A 66 1.56 -16.37 9.65
CA LYS A 66 2.41 -15.98 10.78
C LYS A 66 1.57 -15.70 12.02
N TYR A 67 1.91 -16.34 13.13
CA TYR A 67 1.25 -16.09 14.40
C TYR A 67 1.64 -14.71 14.95
N VAL A 68 0.63 -13.91 15.28
CA VAL A 68 0.81 -12.56 15.85
C VAL A 68 0.16 -12.38 17.22
N GLY A 69 -0.75 -13.27 17.63
CA GLY A 69 -1.25 -13.37 19.01
C GLY A 69 -2.31 -12.33 19.41
N GLY A 70 -3.00 -11.72 18.45
CA GLY A 70 -4.04 -10.73 18.71
C GLY A 70 -3.52 -9.35 19.09
N PHE A 71 -4.44 -8.42 19.32
CA PHE A 71 -4.16 -7.04 19.69
C PHE A 71 -3.23 -6.93 20.91
N GLN A 72 -3.40 -7.81 21.91
CA GLN A 72 -2.54 -7.84 23.09
C GLN A 72 -1.04 -8.01 22.76
N HIS A 73 -0.70 -8.75 21.70
CA HIS A 73 0.69 -8.95 21.28
C HIS A 73 1.17 -7.91 20.25
N LEU A 74 0.24 -7.13 19.69
CA LEU A 74 0.51 -6.04 18.76
C LEU A 74 0.67 -4.69 19.49
N VAL A 75 -0.03 -4.46 20.59
CA VAL A 75 0.09 -3.22 21.37
C VAL A 75 1.37 -3.22 22.20
N HIS A 76 2.06 -2.08 22.23
CA HIS A 76 3.32 -1.92 22.95
C HIS A 76 3.14 -2.22 24.46
N GLY A 77 4.04 -3.04 24.99
CA GLY A 77 4.00 -3.47 26.39
C GLY A 77 2.84 -4.41 26.74
N LYS A 78 2.08 -4.90 25.74
CA LYS A 78 0.88 -5.73 25.94
C LYS A 78 -0.20 -5.07 26.81
N ASP A 79 -0.20 -3.75 26.85
CA ASP A 79 -1.09 -2.93 27.66
C ASP A 79 -2.38 -2.62 26.88
N LEU A 80 -3.47 -3.31 27.24
CA LEU A 80 -4.78 -3.16 26.59
C LEU A 80 -5.45 -1.80 26.84
N SER A 81 -4.91 -0.98 27.75
CA SER A 81 -5.39 0.39 27.96
C SER A 81 -4.83 1.40 26.96
N LYS A 82 -3.82 0.99 26.17
CA LYS A 82 -3.22 1.81 25.13
C LYS A 82 -3.84 1.50 23.77
N ASN A 83 -3.85 2.53 22.93
CA ASN A 83 -4.27 2.42 21.55
C ASN A 83 -3.06 2.29 20.63
N ILE A 84 -3.22 1.53 19.56
CA ILE A 84 -2.27 1.47 18.45
C ILE A 84 -2.69 2.53 17.43
N THR A 85 -1.76 3.34 16.95
CA THR A 85 -2.01 4.28 15.85
C THR A 85 -1.15 3.91 14.66
N ILE A 86 -1.77 3.77 13.49
CA ILE A 86 -1.11 3.54 12.21
C ILE A 86 -1.58 4.64 11.26
N LYS A 87 -0.63 5.44 10.76
CA LYS A 87 -0.90 6.44 9.71
C LYS A 87 -0.13 6.05 8.45
N VAL A 88 -0.82 6.00 7.32
CA VAL A 88 -0.23 5.77 6.00
C VAL A 88 -0.49 6.97 5.12
N GLU A 89 0.56 7.46 4.47
CA GLU A 89 0.50 8.49 3.45
C GLU A 89 0.80 7.84 2.10
N TYR A 90 -0.01 8.15 1.08
CA TYR A 90 0.19 7.67 -0.28
C TYR A 90 -0.15 8.74 -1.31
N GLN A 91 0.44 8.58 -2.49
CA GLN A 91 0.33 9.50 -3.62
C GLN A 91 -0.39 8.86 -4.79
N LYS A 92 -1.23 9.67 -5.45
CA LYS A 92 -1.85 9.31 -6.72
C LYS A 92 -0.96 9.67 -7.90
N PRO A 93 -0.93 8.84 -8.97
CA PRO A 93 -0.10 9.10 -10.14
C PRO A 93 -0.64 10.27 -11.00
N GLU A 94 -1.95 10.50 -10.96
CA GLU A 94 -2.64 11.55 -11.72
C GLU A 94 -3.96 11.92 -11.02
N VAL A 95 -4.52 13.06 -11.41
CA VAL A 95 -5.85 13.52 -10.98
C VAL A 95 -6.92 12.53 -11.44
N MET A 96 -7.94 12.26 -10.61
CA MET A 96 -8.99 11.25 -10.83
C MET A 96 -8.54 9.77 -10.82
N ALA A 97 -7.26 9.45 -10.57
CA ALA A 97 -6.86 8.06 -10.39
C ALA A 97 -7.50 7.45 -9.12
N GLY A 98 -7.89 6.18 -9.19
CA GLY A 98 -8.44 5.44 -8.05
C GLY A 98 -9.95 5.49 -7.93
N HIS A 99 -10.44 5.10 -6.76
CA HIS A 99 -11.83 5.14 -6.37
C HIS A 99 -12.27 6.56 -5.99
N SER A 100 -13.48 6.88 -6.42
CA SER A 100 -14.30 8.02 -5.98
C SER A 100 -15.77 7.57 -5.99
N TYR A 101 -16.57 8.24 -5.16
CA TYR A 101 -18.02 8.06 -5.08
C TYR A 101 -18.78 9.22 -5.73
N ASP A 102 -18.10 10.04 -6.53
CA ASP A 102 -18.73 11.09 -7.34
C ASP A 102 -19.63 10.47 -8.41
N ASP A 103 -20.94 10.60 -8.25
CA ASP A 103 -21.87 10.28 -9.31
C ASP A 103 -21.96 11.46 -10.27
N SER A 104 -20.99 11.52 -11.20
CA SER A 104 -20.86 12.52 -12.28
C SER A 104 -22.11 12.70 -13.17
N LEU A 105 -23.17 11.91 -12.98
CA LEU A 105 -24.51 12.20 -13.52
C LEU A 105 -25.15 13.47 -12.93
N PHE A 106 -24.54 14.09 -11.91
CA PHE A 106 -24.97 15.33 -11.28
C PHE A 106 -24.13 16.57 -11.62
N PHE A 107 -23.35 16.55 -12.71
CA PHE A 107 -23.03 17.83 -13.37
C PHE A 107 -24.36 18.45 -13.83
N ILE A 108 -24.92 19.30 -12.98
CA ILE A 108 -26.03 20.17 -13.35
C ILE A 108 -25.46 21.23 -14.30
N ASP A 109 -25.17 20.82 -15.53
CA ASP A 109 -24.81 21.70 -16.65
C ASP A 109 -26.03 22.49 -17.13
N ASP A 110 -27.23 22.13 -16.67
CA ASP A 110 -28.42 22.92 -16.95
C ASP A 110 -28.59 24.00 -15.87
N SER A 111 -28.07 25.19 -16.18
CA SER A 111 -28.54 26.47 -15.63
C SER A 111 -30.08 26.54 -15.49
N LYS A 112 -30.84 25.72 -16.24
CA LYS A 112 -32.29 25.60 -16.16
C LYS A 112 -32.82 24.68 -15.05
N GLU A 113 -32.08 23.68 -14.57
CA GLU A 113 -32.50 22.89 -13.38
C GLU A 113 -32.08 23.54 -12.06
N ARG A 114 -30.99 24.33 -12.08
CA ARG A 114 -30.56 25.17 -10.93
C ARG A 114 -31.56 26.29 -10.59
N GLU A 115 -32.35 26.72 -11.57
CA GLU A 115 -33.45 27.69 -11.42
C GLU A 115 -34.84 27.03 -11.40
N ASN A 116 -34.94 25.71 -11.20
CA ASN A 116 -36.24 25.08 -10.99
C ASN A 116 -36.76 25.49 -9.61
N HIS A 117 -37.70 26.42 -9.63
CA HIS A 117 -38.59 26.65 -8.52
C HIS A 117 -39.25 25.31 -8.15
N ASP A 118 -39.24 24.95 -6.86
CA ASP A 118 -40.12 23.91 -6.33
C ASP A 118 -41.56 24.16 -6.83
N PRO A 119 -42.46 23.17 -7.01
CA PRO A 119 -43.88 23.38 -7.34
C PRO A 119 -44.61 24.49 -6.54
N LEU A 120 -44.05 24.95 -5.41
CA LEU A 120 -44.48 26.07 -4.57
C LEU A 120 -43.79 27.43 -4.85
N GLY A 121 -42.91 27.55 -5.85
CA GLY A 121 -42.25 28.82 -6.21
C GLY A 121 -40.99 29.17 -5.40
N LYS A 122 -40.37 28.22 -4.68
CA LYS A 122 -39.11 28.47 -3.94
C LYS A 122 -37.89 28.04 -4.76
N GLN A 123 -36.87 28.91 -4.84
CA GLN A 123 -35.59 28.60 -5.50
C GLN A 123 -34.90 27.44 -4.76
N ARG A 124 -34.62 26.33 -5.46
CA ARG A 124 -33.89 25.19 -4.90
C ARG A 124 -32.40 25.52 -4.84
N LYS A 125 -31.80 25.43 -3.66
CA LYS A 125 -30.36 25.64 -3.46
C LYS A 125 -29.67 24.28 -3.41
N LEU A 126 -28.97 23.90 -4.48
CA LEU A 126 -28.27 22.62 -4.58
C LEU A 126 -26.78 22.80 -4.30
N LEU A 127 -26.19 21.89 -3.53
CA LEU A 127 -24.77 21.86 -3.19
C LEU A 127 -23.94 21.49 -4.43
N SER A 128 -23.16 22.45 -4.95
CA SER A 128 -22.22 22.24 -6.06
C SER A 128 -20.80 22.26 -5.52
N MET A 129 -20.15 21.11 -5.51
CA MET A 129 -18.74 21.00 -5.19
C MET A 129 -18.17 19.76 -5.87
N SER A 130 -16.88 19.79 -6.21
CA SER A 130 -16.18 18.67 -6.82
C SER A 130 -15.86 17.56 -5.81
N SER A 131 -15.48 16.38 -6.29
CA SER A 131 -15.00 15.29 -5.45
C SER A 131 -13.65 15.65 -4.82
N PRO A 132 -13.55 15.69 -3.47
CA PRO A 132 -12.29 16.03 -2.82
C PRO A 132 -11.22 14.96 -3.08
N ILE A 133 -11.58 13.67 -3.09
CA ILE A 133 -10.59 12.59 -3.27
C ILE A 133 -10.06 12.55 -4.70
N GLU A 134 -10.85 12.90 -5.72
CA GLU A 134 -10.38 12.94 -7.11
C GLU A 134 -9.31 14.00 -7.34
N TRP A 135 -9.45 15.15 -6.67
CA TRP A 135 -8.62 16.34 -6.85
C TRP A 135 -7.41 16.39 -5.92
N ALA A 136 -7.42 15.62 -4.83
CA ALA A 136 -6.26 15.43 -3.98
C ALA A 136 -5.13 14.68 -4.71
N ASN A 137 -3.87 14.98 -4.42
CA ASN A 137 -2.70 14.23 -4.89
C ASN A 137 -2.05 13.42 -3.78
N ASN A 138 -1.93 14.01 -2.58
CA ASN A 138 -1.44 13.35 -1.37
C ASN A 138 -2.64 12.96 -0.50
N ILE A 139 -2.70 11.71 -0.07
CA ILE A 139 -3.74 11.24 0.85
C ILE A 139 -3.06 10.65 2.07
N ALA A 140 -3.54 11.01 3.26
CA ALA A 140 -3.16 10.35 4.49
C ALA A 140 -4.38 9.75 5.17
N VAL A 141 -4.25 8.52 5.64
CA VAL A 141 -5.24 7.85 6.48
C VAL A 141 -4.58 7.43 7.78
N GLU A 142 -5.10 7.93 8.90
CA GLU A 142 -4.72 7.50 10.25
C GLU A 142 -5.86 6.67 10.85
N ILE A 143 -5.52 5.48 11.33
CA ILE A 143 -6.44 4.65 12.12
C ILE A 143 -5.91 4.47 13.54
N GLU A 144 -6.80 4.60 14.51
CA GLU A 144 -6.55 4.33 15.92
C GLU A 144 -7.34 3.10 16.35
N ILE A 145 -6.64 2.12 16.92
CA ILE A 145 -7.19 0.81 17.28
C ILE A 145 -7.15 0.67 18.79
N ALA A 146 -8.31 0.42 19.39
CA ALA A 146 -8.50 0.29 20.83
C ALA A 146 -9.05 -1.09 21.19
N TRP A 147 -8.86 -1.48 22.45
CA TRP A 147 -9.46 -2.69 23.01
C TRP A 147 -10.82 -2.40 23.64
N SER A 148 -11.86 -3.13 23.21
CA SER A 148 -13.17 -3.12 23.86
C SER A 148 -13.23 -4.20 24.93
N GLN A 149 -13.33 -3.79 26.20
CA GLN A 149 -13.53 -4.73 27.31
C GLN A 149 -14.91 -5.43 27.23
N ALA A 150 -15.94 -4.69 26.82
CA ALA A 150 -17.30 -5.23 26.74
C ALA A 150 -17.46 -6.26 25.62
N ALA A 151 -16.85 -6.01 24.46
CA ALA A 151 -16.90 -6.91 23.31
C ALA A 151 -15.76 -7.96 23.30
N ASN A 152 -14.79 -7.84 24.21
CA ASN A 152 -13.61 -8.70 24.31
C ASN A 152 -12.85 -8.82 22.96
N THR A 153 -12.73 -7.71 22.24
CA THR A 153 -12.04 -7.62 20.96
C THR A 153 -11.50 -6.21 20.73
N ALA A 154 -10.53 -6.08 19.83
CA ALA A 154 -10.09 -4.78 19.35
C ALA A 154 -10.96 -4.30 18.18
N PHE A 155 -10.98 -2.98 17.97
CA PHE A 155 -11.72 -2.31 16.91
C PHE A 155 -11.07 -0.97 16.57
N VAL A 156 -11.34 -0.43 15.38
CA VAL A 156 -10.90 0.92 15.02
C VAL A 156 -11.83 1.92 15.71
N CYS A 157 -11.31 2.70 16.65
CA CYS A 157 -12.07 3.69 17.41
C CYS A 157 -12.00 5.09 16.79
N ARG A 158 -11.04 5.35 15.90
CA ARG A 158 -10.92 6.63 15.18
C ARG A 158 -10.31 6.42 13.80
N GLN A 159 -10.82 7.16 12.82
CA GLN A 159 -10.23 7.32 11.49
C GLN A 159 -10.11 8.81 11.22
N ALA A 160 -8.91 9.28 10.88
CA ALA A 160 -8.66 10.65 10.46
C ALA A 160 -8.05 10.65 9.06
N VAL A 161 -8.42 11.64 8.25
CA VAL A 161 -8.02 11.74 6.84
C VAL A 161 -7.43 13.12 6.57
N TRP A 162 -6.39 13.14 5.73
CA TRP A 162 -5.80 14.35 5.17
C TRP A 162 -5.78 14.23 3.66
N LEU A 163 -6.04 15.35 2.98
CA LEU A 163 -5.90 15.50 1.55
C LEU A 163 -4.95 16.68 1.30
N ASP A 164 -3.95 16.48 0.43
CA ASP A 164 -2.91 17.47 0.12
C ASP A 164 -2.24 18.06 1.37
N ASP A 165 -1.89 17.17 2.30
CA ASP A 165 -1.21 17.46 3.56
C ASP A 165 -2.03 18.29 4.57
N GLU A 166 -3.30 18.58 4.27
CA GLU A 166 -4.23 19.30 5.16
C GLU A 166 -5.28 18.34 5.74
N PHE A 167 -5.56 18.48 7.04
CA PHE A 167 -6.57 17.66 7.72
C PHE A 167 -7.95 18.00 7.14
N ILE A 168 -8.72 16.98 6.73
CA ILE A 168 -10.06 17.19 6.16
C ILE A 168 -11.18 16.77 7.10
N ALA A 169 -11.12 15.59 7.71
CA ALA A 169 -12.14 15.13 8.65
C ALA A 169 -11.66 13.96 9.51
N GLU A 170 -12.37 13.74 10.63
CA GLU A 170 -12.25 12.53 11.44
C GLU A 170 -13.61 11.96 11.84
N SER A 171 -13.65 10.64 11.94
CA SER A 171 -14.74 9.89 12.55
C SER A 171 -14.26 9.16 13.80
N VAL A 172 -15.17 9.01 14.76
CA VAL A 172 -14.90 8.36 16.05
C VAL A 172 -15.99 7.35 16.39
N ASN A 173 -15.61 6.36 17.18
CA ASN A 173 -16.54 5.47 17.85
C ASN A 173 -16.01 5.19 19.26
N THR A 174 -16.68 5.74 20.28
CA THR A 174 -16.24 5.68 21.68
C THR A 174 -16.39 4.30 22.30
N GLU A 175 -17.34 3.50 21.82
CA GLU A 175 -17.59 2.14 22.25
C GLU A 175 -17.79 1.23 21.03
N TYR A 176 -17.43 -0.05 21.10
CA TYR A 176 -17.60 -0.95 19.97
C TYR A 176 -19.08 -1.09 19.59
N SER A 177 -19.48 -0.40 18.51
CA SER A 177 -20.86 -0.30 18.05
C SER A 177 -20.93 -0.26 16.52
N PRO A 178 -22.10 -0.55 15.90
CA PRO A 178 -22.27 -0.56 14.45
C PRO A 178 -22.53 0.84 13.85
N ASN A 179 -22.40 1.90 14.64
CA ASN A 179 -22.61 3.28 14.19
C ASN A 179 -21.40 4.11 14.58
N ALA A 180 -20.77 4.75 13.60
CA ALA A 180 -19.68 5.69 13.80
C ALA A 180 -20.21 7.12 13.75
N GLN A 181 -19.51 8.05 14.40
CA GLN A 181 -19.84 9.47 14.40
C GLN A 181 -18.81 10.23 13.59
N VAL A 182 -19.25 11.11 12.69
CA VAL A 182 -18.36 12.14 12.15
C VAL A 182 -18.17 13.16 13.28
N HIS A 183 -16.92 13.37 13.68
CA HIS A 183 -16.59 14.09 14.91
C HIS A 183 -16.01 15.47 14.64
N ALA A 184 -15.15 15.60 13.63
CA ALA A 184 -14.66 16.91 13.22
C ALA A 184 -14.44 16.96 11.71
N VAL A 185 -14.66 18.14 11.13
CA VAL A 185 -14.50 18.42 9.70
C VAL A 185 -13.84 19.78 9.54
N ASN A 186 -12.79 19.85 8.74
CA ASN A 186 -12.19 21.11 8.33
C ASN A 186 -13.00 21.71 7.19
N TYR A 187 -14.11 22.38 7.50
CA TYR A 187 -14.98 22.98 6.48
C TYR A 187 -14.30 24.07 5.63
N LEU A 188 -13.15 24.59 6.06
CA LEU A 188 -12.34 25.55 5.31
C LEU A 188 -11.27 24.89 4.44
N HIS A 189 -11.20 23.57 4.42
CA HIS A 189 -10.27 22.83 3.57
C HIS A 189 -10.50 23.23 2.10
N PRO A 190 -9.46 23.54 1.31
CA PRO A 190 -9.62 24.02 -0.07
C PRO A 190 -10.51 23.14 -0.94
N LEU A 191 -10.41 21.81 -0.78
CA LEU A 191 -11.24 20.81 -1.49
C LEU A 191 -12.70 20.68 -0.99
N LEU A 192 -13.09 21.41 0.06
CA LEU A 192 -14.47 21.47 0.57
C LEU A 192 -15.15 22.83 0.33
N ILE A 193 -14.44 23.76 -0.31
CA ILE A 193 -15.00 25.05 -0.71
C ILE A 193 -15.86 24.85 -1.97
N THR A 194 -17.06 25.43 -1.99
CA THR A 194 -17.99 25.28 -3.13
C THR A 194 -17.58 26.19 -4.29
N ASP A 195 -17.95 25.81 -5.52
CA ASP A 195 -17.58 26.57 -6.74
C ASP A 195 -18.09 28.03 -6.72
N GLN A 196 -19.11 28.33 -5.91
CA GLN A 196 -19.68 29.69 -5.76
C GLN A 196 -18.95 30.54 -4.70
N GLN A 197 -18.17 29.92 -3.81
CA GLN A 197 -17.37 30.65 -2.83
C GLN A 197 -16.05 31.19 -3.42
N ASP A 198 -15.56 30.62 -4.53
CA ASP A 198 -14.33 31.08 -5.20
C ASP A 198 -14.41 32.56 -5.62
N ASP A 199 -15.58 33.03 -6.07
CA ASP A 199 -15.79 34.45 -6.42
C ASP A 199 -15.75 35.39 -5.20
N TRP A 200 -16.08 34.88 -4.00
CA TRP A 200 -16.08 35.66 -2.76
C TRP A 200 -14.70 35.66 -2.11
N VAL A 201 -14.02 34.51 -2.07
CA VAL A 201 -12.65 34.35 -1.54
C VAL A 201 -11.63 35.13 -2.37
N ALA A 202 -11.78 35.17 -3.70
CA ALA A 202 -10.92 35.95 -4.60
C ALA A 202 -11.00 37.47 -4.39
N SER A 203 -12.07 37.98 -3.77
CA SER A 203 -12.23 39.42 -3.49
C SER A 203 -11.52 39.91 -2.22
N THR A 204 -10.97 38.99 -1.42
CA THR A 204 -10.22 39.28 -0.18
C THR A 204 -8.70 39.33 -0.33
N ASP A 205 -8.18 39.16 -1.55
CA ASP A 205 -6.76 39.30 -1.87
C ASP A 205 -6.33 40.75 -2.13
N ALA A 206 -6.26 41.54 -1.05
CA ALA A 206 -5.46 42.77 -1.06
C ALA A 206 -4.82 43.12 0.30
N GLY A 207 -4.92 42.28 1.33
CA GLY A 207 -4.46 42.69 2.66
C GLY A 207 -4.15 41.62 3.70
N GLY A 208 -4.26 40.32 3.42
CA GLY A 208 -3.77 39.28 4.34
C GLY A 208 -4.35 39.32 5.77
N VAL A 209 -5.60 39.77 5.93
CA VAL A 209 -6.32 39.70 7.21
C VAL A 209 -7.46 38.70 7.05
N PHE A 210 -7.27 37.50 7.61
CA PHE A 210 -8.36 36.55 7.85
C PHE A 210 -9.45 37.25 8.69
N HIS A 211 -10.72 37.03 8.37
CA HIS A 211 -11.85 37.71 8.99
C HIS A 211 -11.82 37.55 10.54
N PRO A 212 -12.18 38.59 11.34
CA PRO A 212 -11.64 38.79 12.69
C PRO A 212 -12.14 37.90 13.83
N ASP A 213 -12.89 36.82 13.61
CA ASP A 213 -13.43 36.01 14.72
C ASP A 213 -12.60 34.77 15.08
N PHE A 214 -11.42 34.59 14.46
CA PHE A 214 -10.45 33.55 14.86
C PHE A 214 -9.34 34.05 15.82
N ALA A 215 -9.30 35.34 16.15
CA ALA A 215 -8.33 35.87 17.11
C ALA A 215 -8.93 35.95 18.52
N LYS A 216 -8.73 34.91 19.35
CA LYS A 216 -8.94 35.07 20.80
C LYS A 216 -7.95 36.10 21.35
N GLY A 217 -8.49 37.23 21.83
CA GLY A 217 -7.95 37.93 22.99
C GLY A 217 -7.52 39.38 22.79
N GLN A 218 -8.47 40.29 22.56
CA GLN A 218 -8.59 41.58 23.27
C GLN A 218 -9.76 42.37 22.67
N GLY A 219 -10.65 42.87 23.53
CA GLY A 219 -11.89 43.51 23.10
C GLY A 219 -11.65 44.74 22.22
N VAL A 220 -12.37 44.81 21.10
CA VAL A 220 -12.54 46.06 20.34
C VAL A 220 -13.97 46.14 19.80
N HIS A 221 -14.48 47.37 19.88
CA HIS A 221 -15.80 47.91 19.59
C HIS A 221 -16.51 47.46 18.30
N SER A 222 -17.83 47.34 18.47
CA SER A 222 -18.87 47.48 17.46
C SER A 222 -18.68 48.70 16.54
N SER A 223 -18.85 48.55 15.23
CA SER A 223 -19.85 49.25 14.40
C SER A 223 -19.45 49.21 12.91
N ILE A 224 -20.48 49.31 12.07
CA ILE A 224 -20.50 49.34 10.59
C ILE A 224 -20.83 47.96 10.00
N TYR A 225 -22.11 47.74 9.72
CA TYR A 225 -22.69 47.17 8.49
C TYR A 225 -24.20 47.02 8.72
N SER A 226 -24.97 48.00 8.26
CA SER A 226 -26.42 47.94 8.19
C SER A 226 -26.82 47.41 6.82
N GLY A 227 -27.41 46.21 6.74
CA GLY A 227 -28.05 45.75 5.50
C GLY A 227 -28.23 44.24 5.31
N TYR A 228 -27.48 43.41 6.04
CA TYR A 228 -27.67 41.97 6.05
C TYR A 228 -27.68 41.52 7.52
N GLU A 229 -28.69 40.73 7.92
CA GLU A 229 -28.67 40.07 9.23
C GLU A 229 -27.49 39.11 9.26
N ALA A 230 -26.37 39.58 9.82
CA ALA A 230 -25.24 38.73 10.16
C ALA A 230 -25.72 37.74 11.23
N SER A 231 -25.91 36.48 10.85
CA SER A 231 -26.09 35.40 11.79
C SER A 231 -24.87 35.32 12.69
N THR A 232 -25.10 35.25 14.00
CA THR A 232 -24.12 35.25 15.10
C THR A 232 -23.26 33.97 15.19
N LEU A 233 -23.02 33.29 14.07
CA LEU A 233 -22.19 32.09 13.94
C LEU A 233 -21.08 32.40 12.93
N GLY A 234 -19.82 32.31 13.35
CA GLY A 234 -18.67 32.55 12.49
C GLY A 234 -18.74 31.68 11.22
N LEU A 235 -18.65 32.33 10.07
CA LEU A 235 -18.88 31.77 8.73
C LEU A 235 -17.80 30.71 8.39
N CYS A 236 -18.10 29.41 8.49
CA CYS A 236 -17.19 28.32 8.07
C CYS A 236 -17.45 27.79 6.65
N GLY A 237 -18.29 28.47 5.87
CA GLY A 237 -18.50 28.23 4.44
C GLY A 237 -19.82 27.56 4.06
N GLU A 238 -20.13 27.50 2.77
CA GLU A 238 -21.44 27.04 2.28
C GLU A 238 -21.69 25.56 2.63
N PHE A 239 -20.69 24.70 2.46
CA PHE A 239 -20.79 23.28 2.82
C PHE A 239 -21.08 23.09 4.32
N HIS A 240 -20.44 23.89 5.18
CA HIS A 240 -20.71 23.89 6.62
C HIS A 240 -22.17 24.21 6.93
N ASP A 241 -22.71 25.29 6.34
CA ASP A 241 -24.09 25.71 6.55
C ASP A 241 -25.08 24.62 6.08
N PHE A 242 -24.79 23.97 4.95
CA PHE A 242 -25.59 22.83 4.47
C PHE A 242 -25.57 21.65 5.45
N VAL A 243 -24.40 21.26 5.96
CA VAL A 243 -24.31 20.16 6.92
C VAL A 243 -25.03 20.50 8.22
N LEU A 244 -24.85 21.72 8.77
CA LEU A 244 -25.52 22.13 9.99
C LEU A 244 -27.05 22.21 9.82
N ALA A 245 -27.53 22.73 8.70
CA ALA A 245 -28.97 22.83 8.43
C ALA A 245 -29.63 21.46 8.22
N SER A 246 -28.87 20.47 7.74
CA SER A 246 -29.37 19.14 7.39
C SER A 246 -29.16 18.10 8.51
N ALA A 247 -28.39 18.45 9.55
CA ALA A 247 -28.14 17.54 10.66
C ALA A 247 -29.34 17.48 11.60
N THR A 248 -29.63 16.27 12.11
CA THR A 248 -30.72 16.05 13.07
C THR A 248 -30.37 16.46 14.52
N SER A 249 -29.09 16.72 14.79
CA SER A 249 -28.54 17.12 16.08
C SER A 249 -28.21 18.60 16.11
N GLU A 250 -28.26 19.23 17.28
CA GLU A 250 -27.72 20.58 17.46
C GLU A 250 -26.20 20.60 17.24
N ALA A 251 -25.69 21.71 16.71
CA ALA A 251 -24.26 21.94 16.58
C ALA A 251 -23.63 22.13 17.95
N GLU A 252 -22.50 21.49 18.20
CA GLU A 252 -21.71 21.64 19.41
C GLU A 252 -20.35 22.28 19.10
N THR A 253 -19.81 23.01 20.09
CA THR A 253 -18.42 23.48 20.02
C THR A 253 -17.48 22.33 20.35
N MET A 254 -16.67 21.93 19.38
CA MET A 254 -15.75 20.80 19.51
C MET A 254 -14.31 21.24 19.27
N TYR A 255 -13.38 20.71 20.06
CA TYR A 255 -11.96 20.98 19.84
C TYR A 255 -11.37 19.95 18.88
N SER A 256 -10.94 20.40 17.70
CA SER A 256 -10.22 19.55 16.76
C SER A 256 -8.75 19.47 17.18
N ARG A 257 -8.31 18.26 17.56
CA ARG A 257 -6.90 18.01 17.94
C ARG A 257 -5.92 18.27 16.77
N HIS A 258 -6.39 18.08 15.54
CA HIS A 258 -5.57 18.20 14.34
C HIS A 258 -5.45 19.65 13.87
N LEU A 259 -6.51 20.45 14.00
CA LEU A 259 -6.50 21.87 13.67
C LEU A 259 -6.09 22.76 14.85
N GLN A 260 -5.99 22.19 16.06
CA GLN A 260 -5.70 22.87 17.31
C GLN A 260 -6.65 24.03 17.64
N GLN A 261 -7.90 23.96 17.17
CA GLN A 261 -8.90 25.01 17.31
C GLN A 261 -10.30 24.45 17.62
N GLU A 262 -11.17 25.30 18.13
CA GLU A 262 -12.60 25.00 18.32
C GLU A 262 -13.36 25.16 16.99
N GLN A 263 -14.30 24.26 16.72
CA GLN A 263 -15.18 24.29 15.55
C GLN A 263 -16.62 24.05 15.99
N GLN A 264 -17.58 24.62 15.25
CA GLN A 264 -18.99 24.22 15.36
C GLN A 264 -19.21 23.01 14.45
N HIS A 265 -19.77 21.94 14.99
CA HIS A 265 -20.10 20.75 14.21
C HIS A 265 -21.34 20.06 14.77
N ALA A 266 -22.25 19.64 13.90
CA ALA A 266 -23.39 18.82 14.29
C ALA A 266 -22.98 17.35 14.22
N LEU A 267 -23.18 16.61 15.31
CA LEU A 267 -22.81 15.20 15.42
C LEU A 267 -23.84 14.31 14.71
N PHE A 268 -23.51 13.85 13.50
CA PHE A 268 -24.28 12.86 12.77
C PHE A 268 -23.53 11.54 12.66
N GLN A 269 -24.28 10.47 12.38
CA GLN A 269 -23.77 9.10 12.38
C GLN A 269 -23.79 8.48 11.00
N TYR A 270 -22.99 7.43 10.81
CA TYR A 270 -23.12 6.52 9.68
C TYR A 270 -22.97 5.07 10.14
N LYS A 271 -23.54 4.16 9.36
CA LYS A 271 -23.45 2.73 9.64
C LYS A 271 -22.04 2.21 9.34
N SER A 272 -21.40 1.59 10.32
CA SER A 272 -20.06 1.01 10.22
C SER A 272 -20.09 -0.51 10.33
N MET A 273 -18.94 -1.15 10.04
CA MET A 273 -18.75 -2.60 10.21
C MET A 273 -18.31 -2.99 11.63
N GLY A 274 -18.43 -2.07 12.60
CA GLY A 274 -17.94 -2.21 13.97
C GLY A 274 -16.76 -1.29 14.24
N GLY A 275 -16.95 -0.29 15.10
CA GLY A 275 -16.01 0.83 15.23
C GLY A 275 -16.29 1.92 14.20
N VAL A 276 -15.24 2.50 13.59
CA VAL A 276 -15.38 3.56 12.58
C VAL A 276 -15.35 3.09 11.13
N LEU A 277 -14.88 1.87 10.86
CA LEU A 277 -14.66 1.40 9.48
C LEU A 277 -15.98 1.35 8.68
N PRO A 278 -16.10 2.09 7.57
CA PRO A 278 -17.27 2.03 6.72
C PRO A 278 -17.26 0.75 5.86
N PRO A 279 -18.42 0.32 5.31
CA PRO A 279 -18.45 -0.75 4.32
C PRO A 279 -17.76 -0.29 3.03
N LEU A 280 -16.62 -0.90 2.70
CA LEU A 280 -15.83 -0.60 1.50
C LEU A 280 -16.59 -0.92 0.20
N GLY A 281 -16.23 -0.20 -0.87
CA GLY A 281 -16.89 -0.31 -2.17
C GLY A 281 -18.34 0.20 -2.22
N LYS A 282 -18.80 0.97 -1.22
CA LYS A 282 -20.18 1.48 -1.12
C LYS A 282 -20.23 2.92 -0.63
N VAL A 283 -21.20 3.67 -1.15
CA VAL A 283 -21.55 4.99 -0.64
C VAL A 283 -21.98 4.87 0.83
N LEU A 284 -21.44 5.75 1.65
CA LEU A 284 -21.73 5.91 3.06
C LEU A 284 -23.09 6.59 3.22
N THR A 285 -23.99 5.98 3.98
CA THR A 285 -25.30 6.58 4.32
C THR A 285 -25.21 7.22 5.70
N THR A 286 -25.29 8.54 5.75
CA THR A 286 -25.28 9.29 7.00
C THR A 286 -26.70 9.41 7.59
N SER A 287 -26.80 9.88 8.83
CA SER A 287 -28.07 10.27 9.46
C SER A 287 -28.48 11.71 9.11
N ILE A 288 -27.85 12.34 8.12
CA ILE A 288 -28.21 13.68 7.65
C ILE A 288 -29.46 13.58 6.77
N GLU A 289 -30.38 14.52 6.95
CA GLU A 289 -31.59 14.64 6.14
C GLU A 289 -31.74 16.10 5.70
N ALA A 290 -31.22 16.42 4.51
CA ALA A 290 -31.37 17.74 3.93
C ALA A 290 -32.79 17.94 3.35
N ASP A 291 -33.22 19.20 3.22
CA ASP A 291 -34.52 19.55 2.62
C ASP A 291 -34.70 18.99 1.19
N ASP A 292 -33.59 18.79 0.46
CA ASP A 292 -33.57 18.18 -0.87
C ASP A 292 -32.77 16.87 -0.85
N ALA A 293 -33.35 15.81 -1.45
CA ALA A 293 -32.73 14.49 -1.51
C ALA A 293 -31.39 14.49 -2.27
N LEU A 294 -31.20 15.40 -3.24
CA LEU A 294 -29.95 15.55 -3.96
C LEU A 294 -28.84 16.12 -3.08
N ASN A 295 -29.16 17.05 -2.18
CA ASN A 295 -28.20 17.58 -1.23
C ASN A 295 -27.79 16.52 -0.20
N THR A 296 -28.74 15.72 0.27
CA THR A 296 -28.44 14.57 1.15
C THR A 296 -27.48 13.61 0.45
N LYS A 297 -27.78 13.25 -0.81
CA LYS A 297 -26.91 12.39 -1.62
C LYS A 297 -25.51 13.00 -1.80
N ARG A 298 -25.42 14.30 -2.10
CA ARG A 298 -24.11 14.97 -2.28
C ARG A 298 -23.27 14.94 -1.01
N ILE A 299 -23.88 15.20 0.15
CA ILE A 299 -23.19 15.11 1.45
C ILE A 299 -22.69 13.69 1.70
N ASP A 300 -23.53 12.68 1.44
CA ASP A 300 -23.14 11.26 1.54
C ASP A 300 -21.96 10.92 0.60
N GLU A 301 -21.96 11.41 -0.64
CA GLU A 301 -20.86 11.23 -1.61
C GLU A 301 -19.55 11.85 -1.11
N ILE A 302 -19.58 13.09 -0.59
CA ILE A 302 -18.39 13.77 -0.07
C ILE A 302 -17.78 13.02 1.12
N PHE A 303 -18.61 12.57 2.07
CA PHE A 303 -18.11 11.76 3.18
C PHE A 303 -17.70 10.35 2.75
N SER A 304 -18.28 9.82 1.67
CA SER A 304 -17.81 8.58 1.05
C SER A 304 -16.42 8.75 0.45
N ASP A 305 -16.15 9.86 -0.24
CA ASP A 305 -14.82 10.18 -0.76
C ASP A 305 -13.79 10.32 0.36
N ILE A 306 -14.15 11.01 1.44
CA ILE A 306 -13.25 11.21 2.57
C ILE A 306 -12.96 9.89 3.29
N PHE A 307 -13.98 9.14 3.72
CA PHE A 307 -13.80 8.00 4.61
C PHE A 307 -13.74 6.63 3.93
N VAL A 308 -14.42 6.45 2.79
CA VAL A 308 -14.49 5.16 2.09
C VAL A 308 -13.44 5.10 0.98
N ALA A 309 -13.43 6.07 0.06
CA ALA A 309 -12.52 6.04 -1.09
C ALA A 309 -11.04 6.12 -0.66
N SER A 310 -10.72 6.86 0.42
CA SER A 310 -9.37 6.87 0.99
C SER A 310 -8.92 5.49 1.47
N LEU A 311 -9.84 4.66 1.99
CA LEU A 311 -9.57 3.28 2.38
C LEU A 311 -9.57 2.32 1.19
N ASP A 312 -10.48 2.47 0.23
CA ASP A 312 -10.52 1.64 -1.00
C ASP A 312 -9.22 1.79 -1.80
N ASN A 313 -8.75 3.03 -1.97
CA ASN A 313 -7.49 3.34 -2.65
C ASN A 313 -6.28 2.74 -1.93
N LEU A 314 -6.28 2.80 -0.59
CA LEU A 314 -5.25 2.17 0.21
C LEU A 314 -5.32 0.64 0.13
N GLN A 315 -6.52 0.06 0.12
CA GLN A 315 -6.74 -1.37 -0.02
C GLN A 315 -6.20 -1.88 -1.36
N GLU A 316 -6.54 -1.22 -2.48
CA GLU A 316 -6.03 -1.59 -3.81
C GLU A 316 -4.50 -1.58 -3.83
N LEU A 317 -3.88 -0.52 -3.28
CA LEU A 317 -2.43 -0.39 -3.18
C LEU A 317 -1.78 -1.52 -2.37
N LEU A 318 -2.40 -1.91 -1.25
CA LEU A 318 -1.92 -3.01 -0.42
C LEU A 318 -2.13 -4.38 -1.09
N GLN A 319 -3.21 -4.58 -1.84
CA GLN A 319 -3.47 -5.82 -2.59
C GLN A 319 -2.54 -6.01 -3.80
N ASP A 320 -2.14 -4.91 -4.45
CA ASP A 320 -1.15 -4.93 -5.53
C ASP A 320 0.29 -5.19 -5.05
N SER A 321 0.54 -4.98 -3.76
CA SER A 321 1.87 -5.10 -3.17
C SER A 321 2.28 -6.57 -2.99
N LEU A 322 3.56 -6.88 -3.12
CA LEU A 322 4.11 -8.22 -2.91
C LEU A 322 5.07 -8.20 -1.74
N THR A 323 5.13 -9.27 -0.97
CA THR A 323 6.13 -9.40 0.09
C THR A 323 6.76 -10.76 0.07
N ILE A 324 8.08 -10.77 0.28
CA ILE A 324 8.90 -11.97 0.30
C ILE A 324 9.62 -12.00 1.65
N GLY A 325 9.18 -12.88 2.55
CA GLY A 325 9.78 -13.10 3.86
C GLY A 325 11.11 -13.88 3.80
N PRO A 326 11.79 -14.09 4.93
CA PRO A 326 13.20 -14.51 4.98
C PRO A 326 13.43 -16.00 4.66
N LEU A 327 12.38 -16.82 4.67
CA LEU A 327 12.46 -18.25 4.36
C LEU A 327 11.78 -18.53 3.04
N ARG A 328 12.59 -18.96 2.06
CA ARG A 328 12.15 -19.29 0.69
C ARG A 328 11.80 -20.76 0.55
N HIS A 329 10.70 -21.03 -0.12
CA HIS A 329 10.31 -22.34 -0.62
C HIS A 329 11.19 -22.72 -1.80
N ILE A 330 11.78 -23.91 -1.74
CA ILE A 330 12.60 -24.49 -2.80
C ILE A 330 11.85 -25.72 -3.32
N PRO A 331 11.34 -25.71 -4.55
CA PRO A 331 10.58 -26.83 -5.07
C PRO A 331 11.50 -28.04 -5.31
N ASP A 332 10.97 -29.23 -5.02
CA ASP A 332 11.61 -30.51 -5.30
C ASP A 332 11.11 -31.09 -6.64
N SER A 333 11.53 -32.32 -6.96
CA SER A 333 11.14 -33.01 -8.20
C SER A 333 9.66 -33.38 -8.29
N THR A 334 8.91 -33.28 -7.19
CA THR A 334 7.47 -33.57 -7.11
C THR A 334 6.62 -32.31 -7.12
N PHE A 335 7.24 -31.13 -7.17
CA PHE A 335 6.54 -29.86 -7.18
C PHE A 335 5.58 -29.75 -8.37
N ASP A 336 4.33 -29.44 -8.06
CA ASP A 336 3.29 -29.14 -9.04
C ASP A 336 2.90 -27.67 -8.92
N ALA A 337 2.96 -26.97 -10.05
CA ALA A 337 2.76 -25.52 -10.11
C ALA A 337 1.27 -25.19 -10.00
N ASP A 338 0.90 -24.32 -9.06
CA ASP A 338 -0.47 -23.85 -8.92
C ASP A 338 -0.74 -22.70 -9.89
N THR A 339 -1.77 -22.85 -10.72
CA THR A 339 -2.22 -21.77 -11.61
C THR A 339 -2.93 -20.62 -10.89
N ASN A 340 -3.48 -20.86 -9.68
CA ASN A 340 -4.23 -19.87 -8.91
C ASN A 340 -3.35 -19.20 -7.84
N ILE A 341 -2.41 -18.39 -8.31
CA ILE A 341 -1.42 -17.72 -7.47
C ILE A 341 -2.09 -16.65 -6.60
N LYS A 342 -1.89 -16.73 -5.28
CA LYS A 342 -2.40 -15.73 -4.33
C LYS A 342 -1.26 -14.85 -3.82
N GLN A 343 -1.59 -13.62 -3.43
CA GLN A 343 -0.63 -12.67 -2.85
C GLN A 343 0.17 -13.27 -1.68
N ARG A 344 -0.49 -14.01 -0.77
CA ARG A 344 0.14 -14.66 0.39
C ARG A 344 1.22 -15.70 0.03
N ASP A 345 1.13 -16.30 -1.16
CA ASP A 345 2.07 -17.34 -1.61
C ASP A 345 3.43 -16.73 -2.03
N TRP A 346 3.51 -15.41 -2.13
CA TRP A 346 4.77 -14.68 -2.32
C TRP A 346 5.60 -14.61 -1.04
N TYR A 347 5.00 -14.72 0.15
CA TYR A 347 5.74 -14.55 1.41
C TYR A 347 6.84 -15.59 1.59
N ASN A 348 6.62 -16.83 1.15
CA ASN A 348 7.68 -17.85 1.11
C ASN A 348 8.27 -18.00 -0.30
N GLY A 349 7.90 -17.17 -1.27
CA GLY A 349 8.35 -17.26 -2.64
C GLY A 349 7.84 -18.46 -3.45
N LYS A 350 6.85 -19.24 -2.96
CA LYS A 350 6.26 -20.33 -3.76
C LYS A 350 5.63 -19.79 -5.06
N ALA A 351 4.96 -18.65 -4.96
CA ALA A 351 4.31 -17.98 -6.09
C ALA A 351 5.26 -17.71 -7.27
N SER A 352 6.55 -17.46 -7.02
CA SER A 352 7.51 -17.20 -8.11
C SER A 352 7.73 -18.44 -8.97
N TRP A 353 7.76 -19.62 -8.36
CA TRP A 353 7.89 -20.88 -9.05
C TRP A 353 6.61 -21.23 -9.81
N ASP A 354 5.46 -21.16 -9.13
CA ASP A 354 4.14 -21.36 -9.74
C ASP A 354 3.96 -20.52 -11.01
N LEU A 355 4.38 -19.26 -10.94
CA LEU A 355 4.31 -18.31 -12.02
C LEU A 355 5.22 -18.66 -13.20
N VAL A 356 6.47 -19.01 -12.92
CA VAL A 356 7.49 -19.22 -13.97
C VAL A 356 7.15 -20.44 -14.83
N PHE A 357 6.57 -21.51 -14.26
CA PHE A 357 6.19 -22.71 -15.03
C PHE A 357 5.12 -22.45 -16.10
N HIS A 358 4.33 -21.39 -15.95
CA HIS A 358 3.28 -21.01 -16.90
C HIS A 358 3.54 -19.69 -17.61
N ALA A 359 4.70 -19.06 -17.39
CA ALA A 359 5.00 -17.73 -17.86
C ALA A 359 5.18 -17.64 -19.40
N GLU A 360 4.75 -16.50 -19.94
CA GLU A 360 5.02 -16.13 -21.32
C GLU A 360 6.50 -15.80 -21.57
N GLN A 361 6.93 -15.91 -22.83
CA GLN A 361 8.31 -15.67 -23.24
C GLN A 361 8.82 -14.28 -22.83
N LYS A 362 7.96 -13.25 -22.86
CA LYS A 362 8.34 -11.87 -22.49
C LYS A 362 8.80 -11.78 -21.03
N LEU A 363 8.06 -12.43 -20.11
CA LEU A 363 8.38 -12.44 -18.69
C LEU A 363 9.64 -13.29 -18.42
N LEU A 364 9.74 -14.48 -19.03
CA LEU A 364 10.94 -15.32 -18.93
C LEU A 364 12.20 -14.61 -19.42
N SER A 365 12.10 -13.84 -20.50
CA SER A 365 13.22 -13.03 -21.01
C SER A 365 13.64 -11.92 -20.04
N LYS A 366 12.69 -11.26 -19.36
CA LYS A 366 13.01 -10.29 -18.29
C LYS A 366 13.69 -10.96 -17.10
N ILE A 367 13.19 -12.13 -16.68
CA ILE A 367 13.78 -12.88 -15.56
C ILE A 367 15.20 -13.32 -15.92
N ASN A 368 15.40 -13.91 -17.11
CA ASN A 368 16.72 -14.33 -17.58
C ASN A 368 17.70 -13.18 -17.77
N HIS A 369 17.21 -11.99 -18.16
CA HIS A 369 18.07 -10.81 -18.25
C HIS A 369 18.76 -10.53 -16.92
N TRP A 370 18.03 -10.63 -15.81
CA TRP A 370 18.57 -10.41 -14.46
C TRP A 370 19.31 -11.62 -13.91
N LEU A 371 18.75 -12.82 -14.06
CA LEU A 371 19.29 -14.08 -13.54
C LEU A 371 20.62 -14.47 -14.19
N ALA A 372 20.71 -14.39 -15.53
CA ALA A 372 21.84 -14.89 -16.33
C ALA A 372 22.70 -13.77 -16.95
N GLY A 373 22.27 -12.51 -16.86
CA GLY A 373 22.98 -11.39 -17.47
C GLY A 373 24.36 -11.16 -16.85
N LYS A 374 25.41 -11.12 -17.67
CA LYS A 374 26.80 -10.92 -17.22
C LYS A 374 27.04 -9.59 -16.52
N ASP A 375 26.31 -8.56 -16.94
CA ASP A 375 26.36 -7.22 -16.34
C ASP A 375 25.27 -7.02 -15.26
N GLN A 376 24.49 -8.07 -14.97
CA GLN A 376 23.43 -8.09 -13.96
C GLN A 376 23.85 -8.94 -12.75
N LEU A 377 23.02 -9.89 -12.30
CA LEU A 377 23.35 -10.71 -11.13
C LEU A 377 24.34 -11.83 -11.45
N ASP A 378 24.39 -12.29 -12.71
CA ASP A 378 25.33 -13.31 -13.19
C ASP A 378 25.35 -14.57 -12.29
N LEU A 379 24.16 -15.13 -12.03
CA LEU A 379 24.00 -16.22 -11.05
C LEU A 379 24.38 -17.60 -11.59
N GLY A 380 24.79 -17.70 -12.86
CA GLY A 380 25.23 -18.95 -13.49
C GLY A 380 24.10 -19.86 -13.98
N TYR A 381 22.84 -19.44 -13.85
CA TYR A 381 21.67 -20.22 -14.26
C TYR A 381 20.77 -19.43 -15.21
N ALA A 382 20.00 -20.12 -16.05
CA ALA A 382 18.97 -19.53 -16.88
C ALA A 382 17.71 -20.41 -16.91
N LEU A 383 16.54 -19.77 -17.04
CA LEU A 383 15.30 -20.46 -17.36
C LEU A 383 15.29 -20.84 -18.84
N VAL A 384 15.05 -22.10 -19.15
CA VAL A 384 14.96 -22.61 -20.51
C VAL A 384 13.65 -23.33 -20.73
N ARG A 385 13.13 -23.25 -21.96
CA ARG A 385 11.93 -23.98 -22.37
C ARG A 385 12.35 -25.29 -23.02
N LYS A 386 12.15 -26.39 -22.30
CA LYS A 386 12.41 -27.75 -22.79
C LYS A 386 11.18 -28.25 -23.53
N ARG A 387 11.35 -28.56 -24.83
CA ARG A 387 10.35 -29.21 -25.66
C ARG A 387 10.77 -30.64 -25.88
N GLU A 388 10.15 -31.55 -25.15
CA GLU A 388 10.32 -32.98 -25.34
C GLU A 388 9.24 -33.48 -26.29
N GLN A 389 9.66 -34.21 -27.31
CA GLN A 389 8.78 -35.01 -28.12
C GLN A 389 9.29 -36.45 -28.02
N GLY A 390 8.41 -37.35 -27.64
CA GLY A 390 8.75 -38.75 -27.47
C GLY A 390 7.57 -39.63 -27.83
N GLN A 391 7.85 -40.93 -27.89
CA GLN A 391 6.86 -41.95 -28.16
C GLN A 391 6.91 -42.94 -27.00
N ILE A 392 5.75 -43.21 -26.40
CA ILE A 392 5.62 -44.24 -25.38
C ILE A 392 5.17 -45.51 -26.09
N GLU A 393 6.01 -46.54 -26.06
CA GLU A 393 5.68 -47.88 -26.56
C GLU A 393 5.15 -48.73 -25.39
N TYR A 394 3.87 -49.08 -25.45
CA TYR A 394 3.27 -50.00 -24.50
C TYR A 394 3.52 -51.44 -24.94
N ILE A 395 4.16 -52.20 -24.07
CA ILE A 395 4.53 -53.60 -24.33
C ILE A 395 3.72 -54.50 -23.37
N HIS A 396 2.72 -55.21 -23.93
CA HIS A 396 1.95 -56.33 -23.35
C HIS A 396 0.64 -56.04 -22.55
N ASP A 397 -0.31 -56.98 -22.69
CA ASP A 397 -1.68 -57.18 -22.16
C ASP A 397 -2.57 -55.96 -21.80
N PRO A 398 -3.58 -55.62 -22.62
CA PRO A 398 -4.50 -54.51 -22.35
C PRO A 398 -5.28 -54.63 -21.02
N ASP A 399 -5.45 -55.85 -20.48
CA ASP A 399 -6.27 -56.09 -19.29
C ASP A 399 -5.70 -55.50 -17.98
N SER A 400 -4.41 -55.14 -17.96
CA SER A 400 -3.73 -54.54 -16.78
C SER A 400 -3.77 -53.01 -16.71
N PHE A 401 -4.13 -52.32 -17.80
CA PHE A 401 -4.15 -50.85 -17.84
C PHE A 401 -5.48 -50.26 -17.34
N SER A 402 -5.41 -49.04 -16.81
CA SER A 402 -6.61 -48.28 -16.42
C SER A 402 -7.49 -47.97 -17.63
N GLU A 403 -8.81 -47.80 -17.42
CA GLU A 403 -9.74 -47.42 -18.50
C GLU A 403 -9.29 -46.16 -19.25
N ALA A 404 -8.80 -45.14 -18.54
CA ALA A 404 -8.29 -43.91 -19.15
C ALA A 404 -7.07 -44.15 -20.05
N THR A 405 -6.18 -45.06 -19.67
CA THR A 405 -5.02 -45.44 -20.49
C THR A 405 -5.44 -46.21 -21.74
N ARG A 406 -6.46 -47.07 -21.64
CA ARG A 406 -7.00 -47.80 -22.81
C ARG A 406 -7.65 -46.85 -23.81
N GLU A 407 -8.44 -45.88 -23.33
CA GLU A 407 -9.10 -44.89 -24.19
C GLU A 407 -8.09 -44.00 -24.95
N LEU A 408 -7.00 -43.62 -24.29
CA LEU A 408 -5.89 -42.88 -24.92
C LEU A 408 -5.15 -43.71 -25.98
N ILE A 409 -5.00 -45.02 -25.76
CA ILE A 409 -4.39 -45.93 -26.73
C ILE A 409 -5.30 -46.11 -27.95
N GLU A 410 -6.60 -46.35 -27.74
CA GLU A 410 -7.57 -46.61 -28.81
C GLU A 410 -7.81 -45.38 -29.71
N THR A 411 -7.76 -44.18 -29.16
CA THR A 411 -7.95 -42.92 -29.90
C THR A 411 -6.72 -42.49 -30.72
N GLY A 412 -5.56 -43.10 -30.47
CA GLY A 412 -4.28 -42.71 -31.08
C GLY A 412 -3.79 -43.58 -32.24
N HIS A 413 -4.52 -44.64 -32.64
CA HIS A 413 -4.00 -45.64 -33.59
C HIS A 413 -4.53 -45.57 -35.02
N ASP A 414 -3.57 -45.71 -35.96
CA ASP A 414 -3.73 -46.11 -37.37
C ASP A 414 -3.87 -47.65 -37.42
N GLU A 415 -4.82 -48.18 -38.21
CA GLU A 415 -5.40 -49.55 -38.17
C GLU A 415 -4.46 -50.77 -38.42
N ALA A 416 -3.13 -50.66 -38.35
CA ALA A 416 -2.24 -51.63 -38.99
C ALA A 416 -1.04 -52.19 -38.18
N LEU A 417 -1.20 -52.58 -36.90
CA LEU A 417 -0.12 -53.30 -36.17
C LEU A 417 -0.58 -54.64 -35.55
N PRO A 418 0.03 -55.80 -35.93
CA PRO A 418 -0.26 -57.10 -35.34
C PRO A 418 0.60 -57.42 -34.10
N ALA A 419 0.09 -58.32 -33.26
CA ALA A 419 0.56 -58.70 -31.93
C ALA A 419 2.03 -59.19 -31.81
N PRO A 420 2.67 -59.05 -30.62
CA PRO A 420 2.07 -58.63 -29.36
C PRO A 420 2.02 -57.10 -29.29
N TYR A 421 0.80 -56.58 -29.17
CA TYR A 421 0.41 -55.20 -29.43
C TYR A 421 1.39 -54.16 -28.90
N ILE A 422 2.14 -53.51 -29.80
CA ILE A 422 2.90 -52.30 -29.51
C ILE A 422 1.95 -51.15 -29.76
N ALA A 423 1.33 -50.65 -28.70
CA ALA A 423 0.62 -49.39 -28.79
C ALA A 423 1.62 -48.25 -28.64
N THR A 424 1.50 -47.21 -29.45
CA THR A 424 2.43 -46.08 -29.45
C THR A 424 1.66 -44.80 -29.18
N MET A 425 1.99 -44.10 -28.10
CA MET A 425 1.46 -42.78 -27.83
C MET A 425 2.55 -41.75 -28.03
N ASP A 426 2.37 -40.87 -29.02
CA ASP A 426 3.20 -39.69 -29.16
C ASP A 426 2.85 -38.71 -28.04
N TYR A 427 3.85 -38.26 -27.29
CA TYR A 427 3.68 -37.19 -26.32
C TYR A 427 4.55 -36.00 -26.69
N ARG A 428 4.00 -34.81 -26.44
CA ARG A 428 4.72 -33.54 -26.48
C ARG A 428 4.64 -32.91 -25.11
N ARG A 429 5.77 -32.79 -24.44
CA ARG A 429 5.88 -32.11 -23.16
C ARG A 429 6.65 -30.81 -23.37
N ASN A 430 6.04 -29.69 -23.01
CA ASN A 430 6.70 -28.40 -23.04
C ASN A 430 6.78 -27.91 -21.60
N ASN A 431 7.98 -27.91 -21.03
CA ASN A 431 8.18 -27.50 -19.64
C ASN A 431 9.25 -26.42 -19.54
N ILE A 432 9.15 -25.59 -18.51
CA ILE A 432 10.20 -24.62 -18.17
C ILE A 432 11.06 -25.26 -17.09
N THR A 433 12.38 -25.18 -17.28
CA THR A 433 13.37 -25.79 -16.39
C THR A 433 14.55 -24.84 -16.20
N LEU A 434 15.42 -25.13 -15.23
CA LEU A 434 16.65 -24.38 -15.03
C LEU A 434 17.80 -25.07 -15.77
N TRP A 435 18.70 -24.24 -16.30
CA TRP A 435 19.90 -24.67 -17.00
C TRP A 435 21.12 -24.09 -16.31
N ASP A 436 22.07 -24.95 -15.96
CA ASP A 436 23.39 -24.55 -15.47
C ASP A 436 24.26 -24.13 -16.66
N LEU A 437 24.62 -22.86 -16.73
CA LEU A 437 25.36 -22.27 -17.85
C LEU A 437 26.85 -22.66 -17.85
N HIS A 438 27.37 -23.15 -16.72
CA HIS A 438 28.77 -23.58 -16.60
C HIS A 438 28.95 -25.02 -17.03
N ASN A 439 28.04 -25.89 -16.57
CA ASN A 439 28.10 -27.32 -16.82
C ASN A 439 27.31 -27.76 -18.05
N ASP A 440 26.47 -26.88 -18.60
CA ASP A 440 25.60 -27.14 -19.76
C ASP A 440 24.64 -28.32 -19.53
N ILE A 441 23.99 -28.32 -18.36
CA ILE A 441 23.06 -29.37 -17.92
C ILE A 441 21.76 -28.78 -17.39
N GLU A 442 20.69 -29.58 -17.50
CA GLU A 442 19.43 -29.32 -16.82
C GLU A 442 19.58 -29.58 -15.33
N VAL A 443 19.02 -28.68 -14.51
CA VAL A 443 19.02 -28.76 -13.05
C VAL A 443 17.64 -28.44 -12.49
N SER A 444 17.28 -29.03 -11.35
CA SER A 444 16.09 -28.63 -10.60
C SER A 444 16.39 -27.47 -9.65
N ALA A 445 15.36 -26.83 -9.10
CA ALA A 445 15.55 -25.79 -8.08
C ALA A 445 16.19 -26.32 -6.78
N ALA A 446 16.12 -27.63 -6.53
CA ALA A 446 16.80 -28.27 -5.41
C ALA A 446 18.31 -28.48 -5.66
N ASP A 447 18.75 -28.44 -6.93
CA ASP A 447 20.14 -28.67 -7.33
C ASP A 447 20.96 -27.37 -7.36
N ILE A 448 20.31 -26.20 -7.37
CA ILE A 448 21.00 -24.90 -7.45
C ILE A 448 21.47 -24.42 -6.06
N GLY A 449 22.47 -23.53 -6.05
CA GLY A 449 23.00 -22.96 -4.82
C GLY A 449 21.92 -22.20 -4.02
N ALA A 450 21.93 -22.39 -2.70
CA ALA A 450 20.92 -21.82 -1.79
C ALA A 450 20.71 -20.30 -1.98
N GLY A 451 21.77 -19.54 -2.24
CA GLY A 451 21.66 -18.10 -2.51
C GLY A 451 20.84 -17.77 -3.76
N VAL A 452 20.94 -18.57 -4.83
CA VAL A 452 20.13 -18.37 -6.04
C VAL A 452 18.65 -18.58 -5.73
N SER A 453 18.32 -19.64 -4.99
CA SER A 453 16.94 -19.90 -4.56
C SER A 453 16.38 -18.82 -3.63
N GLN A 454 17.22 -18.17 -2.81
CA GLN A 454 16.79 -17.08 -1.92
C GLN A 454 16.45 -15.80 -2.70
N VAL A 455 17.24 -15.45 -3.71
CA VAL A 455 17.06 -14.21 -4.48
C VAL A 455 16.06 -14.37 -5.62
N PHE A 456 15.84 -15.59 -6.11
CA PHE A 456 14.97 -15.87 -7.26
C PHE A 456 13.55 -15.26 -7.13
N PRO A 457 12.83 -15.38 -6.00
CA PRO A 457 11.51 -14.77 -5.87
C PRO A 457 11.52 -13.24 -6.04
N LEU A 458 12.59 -12.55 -5.62
CA LEU A 458 12.71 -11.10 -5.80
C LEU A 458 12.89 -10.74 -7.28
N ILE A 459 13.71 -11.51 -8.02
CA ILE A 459 13.89 -11.33 -9.47
C ILE A 459 12.57 -11.52 -10.21
N VAL A 460 11.81 -12.56 -9.87
CA VAL A 460 10.51 -12.83 -10.49
C VAL A 460 9.51 -11.74 -10.13
N ALA A 461 9.43 -11.33 -8.85
CA ALA A 461 8.54 -10.26 -8.41
C ALA A 461 8.84 -8.94 -9.14
N ALA A 462 10.10 -8.54 -9.23
CA ALA A 462 10.53 -7.32 -9.90
C ALA A 462 10.25 -7.33 -11.42
N ALA A 463 10.25 -8.51 -12.04
CA ALA A 463 9.93 -8.67 -13.47
C ALA A 463 8.42 -8.78 -13.75
N TYR A 464 7.65 -9.31 -12.79
CA TYR A 464 6.23 -9.61 -12.90
C TYR A 464 5.33 -8.45 -12.46
N ALA A 465 5.61 -7.86 -11.30
CA ALA A 465 4.79 -6.79 -10.74
C ALA A 465 4.89 -5.54 -11.62
N ASN A 466 3.75 -4.89 -11.83
CA ASN A 466 3.65 -3.68 -12.66
C ASN A 466 3.23 -2.44 -11.85
N LYS A 467 2.87 -2.60 -10.57
CA LYS A 467 2.48 -1.56 -9.62
C LYS A 467 2.58 -2.11 -8.19
N GLY A 468 2.61 -1.22 -7.20
CA GLY A 468 2.59 -1.57 -5.78
C GLY A 468 3.98 -1.59 -5.13
N LEU A 469 4.00 -2.01 -3.87
CA LEU A 469 5.20 -2.12 -3.06
C LEU A 469 5.71 -3.58 -3.04
N ILE A 470 6.98 -3.79 -3.37
CA ILE A 470 7.67 -5.07 -3.26
C ILE A 470 8.54 -5.04 -2.01
N CYS A 471 8.07 -5.71 -0.97
CA CYS A 471 8.78 -5.90 0.28
C CYS A 471 9.64 -7.16 0.23
N VAL A 472 10.88 -7.10 0.73
CA VAL A 472 11.72 -8.31 0.83
C VAL A 472 12.61 -8.30 2.07
N GLU A 473 12.60 -9.42 2.80
CA GLU A 473 13.42 -9.63 3.99
C GLU A 473 14.73 -10.36 3.61
N GLN A 474 15.86 -9.68 3.84
CA GLN A 474 17.24 -10.19 3.74
C GLN A 474 17.54 -10.91 2.40
N PRO A 475 17.33 -10.25 1.23
CA PRO A 475 17.56 -10.87 -0.08
C PRO A 475 19.02 -11.26 -0.34
N GLU A 476 19.97 -10.70 0.40
CA GLU A 476 21.40 -10.95 0.27
C GLU A 476 21.88 -12.27 0.92
N LEU A 477 21.03 -12.95 1.69
CA LEU A 477 21.47 -14.15 2.42
C LEU A 477 21.97 -15.23 1.48
N HIS A 478 23.14 -15.78 1.79
CA HIS A 478 23.81 -16.87 1.06
C HIS A 478 24.24 -16.54 -0.38
N ILE A 479 24.17 -15.28 -0.84
CA ILE A 479 24.73 -14.88 -2.13
C ILE A 479 26.08 -14.16 -1.98
N HIS A 480 26.95 -14.35 -2.98
CA HIS A 480 28.27 -13.75 -3.02
C HIS A 480 28.18 -12.20 -3.10
N PRO A 481 29.10 -11.43 -2.47
CA PRO A 481 29.15 -9.97 -2.53
C PRO A 481 28.97 -9.35 -3.93
N LYS A 482 29.59 -9.93 -4.96
CA LYS A 482 29.42 -9.51 -6.37
C LYS A 482 27.95 -9.48 -6.80
N ALA A 483 27.17 -10.50 -6.42
CA ALA A 483 25.75 -10.57 -6.75
C ALA A 483 24.90 -9.62 -5.90
N GLN A 484 25.32 -9.32 -4.66
CA GLN A 484 24.63 -8.31 -3.82
C GLN A 484 24.71 -6.91 -4.45
N VAL A 485 25.80 -6.57 -5.12
CA VAL A 485 25.89 -5.34 -5.93
C VAL A 485 24.89 -5.39 -7.09
N GLY A 486 24.76 -6.52 -7.78
CA GLY A 486 23.76 -6.67 -8.84
C GLY A 486 22.31 -6.49 -8.34
N LEU A 487 22.02 -6.79 -7.07
CA LEU A 487 20.71 -6.51 -6.47
C LEU A 487 20.41 -5.01 -6.42
N GLY A 488 21.41 -4.16 -6.15
CA GLY A 488 21.22 -2.71 -6.13
C GLY A 488 20.81 -2.17 -7.51
N ASP A 489 21.32 -2.78 -8.57
CA ASP A 489 20.90 -2.48 -9.93
C ASP A 489 19.49 -3.03 -10.20
N LEU A 490 19.17 -4.24 -9.76
CA LEU A 490 17.80 -4.78 -9.90
C LEU A 490 16.76 -3.84 -9.29
N LEU A 491 17.01 -3.30 -8.10
CA LEU A 491 16.06 -2.43 -7.40
C LEU A 491 15.87 -1.06 -8.07
N THR A 492 16.87 -0.58 -8.82
CA THR A 492 16.86 0.77 -9.41
C THR A 492 16.57 0.80 -10.91
N GLN A 493 16.76 -0.32 -11.61
CA GLN A 493 16.71 -0.37 -13.08
C GLN A 493 15.48 -1.11 -13.63
N VAL A 494 14.59 -1.59 -12.76
CA VAL A 494 13.29 -2.17 -13.14
C VAL A 494 12.21 -1.07 -13.26
N ASP A 495 10.97 -1.46 -13.59
CA ASP A 495 9.88 -0.53 -13.87
C ASP A 495 9.66 0.47 -12.72
N GLU A 496 9.68 1.77 -13.03
CA GLU A 496 9.53 2.88 -12.07
C GLU A 496 8.18 2.88 -11.33
N LYS A 497 7.22 2.08 -11.79
CA LYS A 497 5.93 1.89 -11.13
C LYS A 497 6.03 1.09 -9.83
N ASN A 498 7.06 0.25 -9.68
CA ASN A 498 7.27 -0.55 -8.47
C ASN A 498 8.03 0.27 -7.43
N GLN A 499 7.65 0.12 -6.16
CA GLN A 499 8.45 0.57 -5.02
C GLN A 499 9.08 -0.64 -4.33
N PHE A 500 10.23 -0.47 -3.70
CA PHE A 500 10.92 -1.52 -2.95
C PHE A 500 11.07 -1.13 -1.49
N LEU A 501 10.73 -2.06 -0.60
CA LEU A 501 11.04 -1.98 0.83
C LEU A 501 11.89 -3.19 1.22
N VAL A 502 13.18 -2.96 1.41
CA VAL A 502 14.16 -4.02 1.58
C VAL A 502 14.70 -3.99 3.00
N GLU A 503 14.46 -5.03 3.78
CA GLU A 503 15.19 -5.26 5.02
C GLU A 503 16.54 -5.91 4.68
N THR A 504 17.65 -5.27 5.02
CA THR A 504 18.99 -5.72 4.64
C THR A 504 20.04 -5.40 5.70
N HIS A 505 21.10 -6.20 5.70
CA HIS A 505 22.36 -5.99 6.41
C HIS A 505 23.55 -5.84 5.44
N SER A 506 23.29 -5.73 4.13
CA SER A 506 24.33 -5.67 3.11
C SER A 506 24.90 -4.27 2.94
N GLU A 507 26.15 -4.08 3.37
CA GLU A 507 26.95 -2.89 3.03
C GLU A 507 27.07 -2.75 1.50
N HIS A 508 27.27 -3.87 0.79
CA HIS A 508 27.45 -3.87 -0.67
C HIS A 508 26.23 -3.34 -1.43
N LEU A 509 25.03 -3.65 -0.95
CA LEU A 509 23.79 -3.13 -1.54
C LEU A 509 23.73 -1.61 -1.41
N ILE A 510 23.97 -1.10 -0.21
CA ILE A 510 23.99 0.34 0.09
C ILE A 510 25.04 1.04 -0.76
N LEU A 511 26.29 0.55 -0.74
CA LEU A 511 27.39 1.13 -1.51
C LEU A 511 27.10 1.16 -3.02
N ARG A 512 26.36 0.17 -3.54
CA ARG A 512 25.94 0.19 -4.94
C ARG A 512 24.95 1.31 -5.22
N LEU A 513 23.94 1.48 -4.39
CA LEU A 513 22.95 2.57 -4.55
C LEU A 513 23.63 3.94 -4.49
N LEU A 514 24.50 4.16 -3.50
CA LEU A 514 25.31 5.37 -3.36
C LEU A 514 26.14 5.65 -4.62
N ARG A 515 26.81 4.62 -5.15
CA ARG A 515 27.56 4.73 -6.40
C ARG A 515 26.69 5.12 -7.59
N ARG A 516 25.45 4.66 -7.70
CA ARG A 516 24.54 5.04 -8.80
C ARG A 516 24.11 6.49 -8.73
N VAL A 517 23.90 7.01 -7.52
CA VAL A 517 23.65 8.44 -7.30
C VAL A 517 24.86 9.24 -7.78
N ARG A 518 26.08 8.88 -7.32
CA ARG A 518 27.31 9.56 -7.72
C ARG A 518 27.54 9.56 -9.24
N GLU A 519 27.44 8.39 -9.87
CA GLU A 519 27.62 8.26 -11.32
C GLU A 519 26.58 9.07 -12.12
N THR A 520 25.37 9.21 -11.57
CA THR A 520 24.31 10.06 -12.14
C THR A 520 24.69 11.54 -12.04
N THR A 521 25.09 12.00 -10.86
CA THR A 521 25.45 13.41 -10.60
C THR A 521 26.68 13.84 -11.39
N GLU A 522 27.70 12.99 -11.48
CA GLU A 522 28.92 13.25 -12.25
C GLU A 522 28.73 13.14 -13.77
N GLY A 523 27.58 12.63 -14.23
CA GLY A 523 27.32 12.37 -15.64
C GLY A 523 28.18 11.23 -16.23
N THR A 524 28.67 10.33 -15.38
CA THR A 524 29.51 9.17 -15.75
C THR A 524 28.72 7.87 -15.86
N LEU A 525 27.43 7.89 -15.51
CA LEU A 525 26.53 6.74 -15.60
C LEU A 525 26.49 6.17 -17.03
N ALA A 526 26.50 4.83 -17.12
CA ALA A 526 26.41 4.15 -18.41
C ALA A 526 25.09 4.48 -19.10
N LYS A 527 25.13 4.81 -20.40
CA LYS A 527 23.98 5.33 -21.18
C LYS A 527 22.73 4.44 -21.23
N HIS A 528 22.87 3.15 -20.91
CA HIS A 528 21.76 2.19 -20.93
C HIS A 528 21.07 2.07 -19.55
N LEU A 529 21.60 2.71 -18.52
CA LEU A 529 21.04 2.73 -17.17
C LEU A 529 20.20 3.98 -16.97
N THR A 530 19.14 3.84 -16.18
CA THR A 530 18.31 4.93 -15.74
C THR A 530 19.03 5.72 -14.64
N PRO A 531 19.09 7.06 -14.75
CA PRO A 531 19.59 7.94 -13.69
C PRO A 531 18.92 7.65 -12.34
N VAL A 532 19.73 7.62 -11.27
CA VAL A 532 19.23 7.44 -9.89
C VAL A 532 19.58 8.70 -9.11
N LYS A 533 18.57 9.36 -8.54
CA LYS A 533 18.74 10.55 -7.71
C LYS A 533 18.69 10.20 -6.23
N LYS A 534 19.14 11.12 -5.39
CA LYS A 534 19.08 10.94 -3.93
C LYS A 534 17.66 10.77 -3.40
N GLU A 535 16.66 11.39 -4.04
CA GLU A 535 15.25 11.28 -3.66
C GLU A 535 14.66 9.91 -3.99
N ASP A 536 15.31 9.15 -4.88
CA ASP A 536 14.87 7.80 -5.26
C ASP A 536 15.24 6.74 -4.21
N ILE A 537 16.09 7.10 -3.23
CA ILE A 537 16.61 6.21 -2.21
C ILE A 537 16.28 6.75 -0.80
N SER A 538 15.76 5.88 0.05
CA SER A 538 15.56 6.16 1.47
C SER A 538 16.25 5.09 2.30
N ILE A 539 17.15 5.49 3.21
CA ILE A 539 17.89 4.57 4.08
C ILE A 539 17.48 4.86 5.52
N ILE A 540 16.89 3.85 6.17
CA ILE A 540 16.27 3.99 7.50
C ILE A 540 16.96 3.05 8.49
N TYR A 541 17.66 3.64 9.46
CA TYR A 541 18.24 2.91 10.58
C TYR A 541 17.21 2.74 11.68
N LEU A 542 17.02 1.52 12.15
CA LEU A 542 16.27 1.27 13.37
C LEU A 542 17.23 0.95 14.51
N GLU A 543 17.09 1.68 15.62
CA GLU A 543 17.80 1.40 16.87
C GLU A 543 16.84 1.23 18.05
N THR A 544 17.31 0.54 19.08
CA THR A 544 16.59 0.42 20.35
C THR A 544 17.09 1.48 21.31
N ALA A 545 16.18 2.30 21.85
CA ALA A 545 16.45 3.27 22.90
C ALA A 545 15.53 3.05 24.12
N GLU A 546 15.77 3.77 25.22
CA GLU A 546 14.89 3.72 26.41
C GLU A 546 13.44 4.14 26.10
N SER A 547 13.26 5.01 25.10
CA SER A 547 11.96 5.48 24.61
C SER A 547 11.28 4.50 23.65
N GLY A 548 11.86 3.32 23.40
CA GLY A 548 11.40 2.35 22.40
C GLY A 548 12.28 2.38 21.15
N VAL A 549 11.77 1.85 20.04
CA VAL A 549 12.47 1.91 18.74
C VAL A 549 12.46 3.34 18.21
N ILE A 550 13.62 3.78 17.71
CA ILE A 550 13.78 5.04 17.00
C ILE A 550 14.15 4.74 15.54
N ALA A 551 13.50 5.42 14.61
CA ALA A 551 13.80 5.36 13.18
C ALA A 551 14.58 6.61 12.76
N HIS A 552 15.83 6.42 12.33
CA HIS A 552 16.66 7.50 11.80
C HIS A 552 16.72 7.39 10.28
N ARG A 553 16.28 8.44 9.60
CA ARG A 553 16.50 8.56 8.16
C ARG A 553 17.88 9.13 7.91
N THR A 554 18.72 8.38 7.22
CA THR A 554 20.01 8.88 6.74
C THR A 554 19.78 9.66 5.45
N LEU A 555 20.17 10.94 5.45
CA LEU A 555 20.12 11.79 4.27
C LEU A 555 21.32 11.51 3.37
N LEU A 556 21.10 11.63 2.06
CA LEU A 556 22.11 11.43 1.02
C LEU A 556 22.53 12.77 0.43
N THR A 557 23.83 12.95 0.20
CA THR A 557 24.36 14.08 -0.55
C THR A 557 24.13 13.90 -2.05
N ASP A 558 24.20 14.99 -2.81
CA ASP A 558 24.14 14.92 -4.29
C ASP A 558 25.31 14.11 -4.87
N ASP A 559 26.44 14.04 -4.18
CA ASP A 559 27.64 13.30 -4.59
C ASP A 559 27.56 11.79 -4.28
N GLY A 560 26.42 11.32 -3.78
CA GLY A 560 26.19 9.90 -3.47
C GLY A 560 26.95 9.44 -2.23
N ASP A 561 27.10 10.30 -1.24
CA ASP A 561 27.59 9.97 0.10
C ASP A 561 26.48 10.13 1.14
N LEU A 562 26.72 9.68 2.36
CA LEU A 562 25.82 9.91 3.49
C LEU A 562 26.11 11.30 4.08
N GLU A 563 25.08 12.05 4.46
CA GLU A 563 25.26 13.34 5.16
C GLU A 563 25.79 13.17 6.59
N THR A 564 25.62 11.98 7.16
CA THR A 564 26.03 11.64 8.53
C THR A 564 26.70 10.28 8.53
N ASP A 565 27.65 10.10 9.45
CA ASP A 565 28.29 8.81 9.69
C ASP A 565 27.27 7.75 10.11
N TRP A 566 27.64 6.48 9.95
CA TRP A 566 26.78 5.37 10.34
C TRP A 566 26.47 5.43 11.85
N PRO A 567 25.20 5.39 12.25
CA PRO A 567 24.84 5.44 13.65
C PRO A 567 25.38 4.22 14.42
N ASN A 568 26.01 4.49 15.57
CA ASN A 568 26.66 3.51 16.45
C ASN A 568 27.75 2.64 15.79
N GLY A 569 28.38 3.12 14.71
CA GLY A 569 29.51 2.42 14.11
C GLY A 569 29.15 1.05 13.53
N PHE A 570 27.96 0.92 12.95
CA PHE A 570 27.43 -0.34 12.43
C PHE A 570 28.31 -1.01 11.34
N PHE A 571 29.30 -0.29 10.81
CA PHE A 571 30.35 -0.83 9.95
C PHE A 571 31.78 -0.53 10.45
N ASP A 572 31.93 0.06 11.65
CA ASP A 572 33.23 0.43 12.23
C ASP A 572 34.07 -0.78 12.62
N GLU A 573 33.43 -1.95 12.84
CA GLU A 573 34.12 -3.24 13.00
C GLU A 573 35.07 -3.50 11.82
N ARG A 574 34.75 -3.00 10.62
CA ARG A 574 35.65 -3.08 9.46
C ARG A 574 36.93 -2.28 9.68
N ASP A 575 36.84 -1.10 10.27
CA ASP A 575 38.02 -0.27 10.56
C ASP A 575 38.84 -0.91 11.68
N GLU A 576 38.21 -1.52 12.69
CA GLU A 576 38.91 -2.28 13.74
C GLU A 576 39.63 -3.55 13.23
N GLU A 577 39.15 -4.15 12.14
CA GLU A 577 39.77 -5.33 11.52
C GLU A 577 40.78 -4.99 10.41
N LEU A 578 40.77 -3.75 9.90
CA LEU A 578 41.72 -3.26 8.88
C LEU A 578 42.98 -2.62 9.47
N PHE A 579 42.95 -2.26 10.76
CA PHE A 579 44.05 -1.60 11.49
C PHE A 579 44.43 -2.36 12.76
#